data_AF-A0A2T4D9N8-F1
#
_entry.id   AF-A0A2T4D9N8-F1
#
_cell.length_a   1.000
_cell.length_b   1.000
_cell.length_c   1.000
_cell.angle_alpha   90.00
_cell.angle_beta   90.00
_cell.angle_gamma   90.00
#
_symmetry.space_group_name_H-M   'P 1'
#
loop_
_entity.id
_entity.type
_entity.pdbx_description
1 polymer ?
#
loop_
_entity_poly.entity_id
_entity_poly.type
_entity_poly.pdbx_seq_one_letter_code
_entity_poly.pdbx_strand_id
1 'polypeptide(L)' 'MGAMAYADVDGINGLDVLITGTNNKNELISKLYINDGTGNYTEKIGTPFVGVTESSVAFADVDGNGSPDVLISG' A
#
# COMPACT_ATOMS: atom_id res chain seq x y z
N MET A 1 4.74 -0.98 -15.41
CA MET A 1 3.30 -0.93 -15.03
C MET A 1 3.22 -1.02 -13.51
N GLY A 2 2.26 -0.34 -12.88
CA GLY A 2 2.08 -0.37 -11.41
C GLY A 2 0.85 -1.17 -11.00
N ALA A 3 0.72 -1.45 -9.71
CA ALA A 3 -0.46 -2.05 -9.10
C ALA A 3 -0.96 -1.21 -7.92
N MET A 4 -2.26 -1.34 -7.63
CA MET A 4 -2.88 -0.79 -6.44
C MET A 4 -3.73 -1.84 -5.74
N ALA A 5 -3.72 -1.81 -4.42
CA ALA A 5 -4.57 -2.63 -3.58
C ALA A 5 -5.02 -1.85 -2.35
N TYR A 6 -6.14 -2.27 -1.78
CA TYR A 6 -6.80 -1.60 -0.67
C TYR A 6 -6.96 -2.56 0.51
N ALA A 7 -6.75 -2.06 1.72
CA ALA A 7 -7.03 -2.75 2.97
C ALA A 7 -7.14 -1.71 4.10
N ASP A 8 -7.83 -2.06 5.18
CA ASP A 8 -7.86 -1.24 6.40
C ASP A 8 -6.62 -1.61 7.24
N VAL A 9 -5.52 -0.87 7.07
CA VAL A 9 -4.20 -1.25 7.60
C VAL A 9 -4.00 -0.73 9.03
N ASP A 10 -4.61 0.39 9.37
CA ASP A 10 -4.57 0.95 10.72
C ASP A 10 -5.80 0.61 11.59
N GLY A 11 -6.80 -0.06 11.01
CA GLY A 11 -8.04 -0.45 11.67
C GLY A 11 -8.99 0.72 11.90
N ILE A 12 -8.76 1.85 11.23
CA ILE A 12 -9.41 3.12 11.51
C ILE A 12 -9.88 3.74 10.19
N ASN A 13 -11.11 4.27 10.21
CA ASN A 13 -11.58 5.20 9.17
C ASN A 13 -11.58 4.68 7.72
N GLY A 14 -11.50 3.37 7.49
CA GLY A 14 -11.83 2.74 6.22
C GLY A 14 -10.61 2.21 5.46
N LEU A 15 -10.74 2.10 4.13
CA LEU A 15 -9.69 1.47 3.32
C LEU A 15 -8.55 2.44 3.05
N ASP A 16 -7.34 2.01 3.37
CA ASP A 16 -6.07 2.58 2.94
C ASP A 16 -5.68 2.05 1.56
N VAL A 17 -4.63 2.62 0.96
CA VAL A 17 -4.16 2.21 -0.37
C VAL A 17 -2.65 2.07 -0.44
N LEU A 18 -2.19 0.94 -0.99
CA LEU A 18 -0.81 0.75 -1.42
C LEU A 18 -0.71 0.92 -2.93
N ILE A 19 0.23 1.73 -3.39
CA ILE A 19 0.51 1.97 -4.81
C ILE A 19 1.95 1.59 -5.11
N THR A 20 2.15 0.82 -6.17
CA THR A 20 3.47 0.45 -6.70
C THR A 20 3.63 0.94 -8.13
N GLY A 21 4.87 1.11 -8.61
CA GLY A 21 5.17 1.50 -9.99
C GLY A 21 6.27 2.55 -10.07
N THR A 22 6.14 3.51 -10.99
CA THR A 22 7.10 4.59 -11.20
C THR A 22 6.47 5.95 -10.94
N ASN A 23 7.20 6.87 -10.32
CA ASN A 23 6.76 8.26 -10.17
C ASN A 23 7.08 9.11 -11.43
N ASN A 24 6.81 10.41 -11.36
CA ASN A 24 7.06 11.37 -12.45
C ASN A 24 8.55 11.60 -12.78
N LYS A 25 9.47 11.10 -11.96
CA LYS A 25 10.92 11.11 -12.19
C LYS A 25 11.45 9.76 -12.68
N ASN A 26 10.56 8.81 -12.98
CA ASN A 26 10.87 7.42 -13.31
C ASN A 26 11.56 6.64 -12.17
N GLU A 27 11.42 7.09 -10.92
CA GLU A 27 11.90 6.35 -9.75
C GLU A 27 10.87 5.27 -9.39
N LEU A 28 11.35 4.07 -9.08
CA LEU A 28 10.49 2.98 -8.59
C LEU A 28 9.96 3.33 -7.20
N ILE A 29 8.67 3.10 -6.99
CA ILE A 29 7.97 3.41 -5.74
C ILE A 29 7.08 2.25 -5.29
N SER A 30 6.94 2.16 -3.97
CA SER A 30 5.93 1.37 -3.27
C SER A 30 5.50 2.20 -2.07
N LYS A 31 4.31 2.78 -2.10
CA LYS A 31 3.86 3.79 -1.15
C LYS A 31 2.51 3.40 -0.55
N LEU A 32 2.43 3.44 0.77
CA LEU A 32 1.18 3.28 1.53
C LEU A 32 0.62 4.66 1.86
N TYR A 33 -0.67 4.84 1.63
CA TYR A 33 -1.40 6.05 1.98
C TYR A 33 -2.54 5.70 2.92
N ILE A 34 -2.62 6.41 4.04
CA ILE A 34 -3.63 6.23 5.08
C ILE A 34 -4.81 7.16 4.84
N ASN A 35 -6.02 6.61 4.88
CA ASN A 35 -7.27 7.35 4.72
C ASN A 35 -7.74 7.93 6.06
N ASP A 36 -8.16 9.19 6.07
CA ASP A 36 -8.73 9.81 7.27
C ASP A 36 -10.23 9.54 7.48
N GLY A 37 -10.86 8.76 6.58
CA GLY A 37 -12.30 8.42 6.59
C GLY A 37 -13.20 9.44 5.92
N THR A 38 -12.62 10.54 5.45
CA THR A 38 -13.31 11.52 4.61
C THR A 38 -12.79 11.51 3.17
N GLY A 39 -11.90 10.56 2.86
CA GLY A 39 -11.30 10.39 1.55
C GLY A 39 -10.03 11.24 1.34
N ASN A 40 -9.46 11.84 2.40
CA ASN A 40 -8.13 12.43 2.31
C ASN A 40 -7.09 11.37 2.67
N TYR A 41 -6.03 11.33 1.87
CA TYR A 41 -4.97 10.32 1.96
C TYR A 41 -3.64 10.97 2.31
N THR A 42 -2.97 10.44 3.34
CA THR A 42 -1.63 10.89 3.75
C THR A 42 -0.62 9.76 3.59
N GLU A 43 0.53 10.02 2.97
CA GLU A 43 1.58 9.02 2.80
C GLU A 43 2.15 8.57 4.15
N LYS A 44 2.19 7.25 4.38
CA LYS A 44 2.87 6.64 5.51
C LYS A 44 4.38 6.58 5.23
N ILE A 45 5.12 7.50 5.84
CA ILE A 45 6.58 7.56 5.74
C ILE A 45 7.22 6.46 6.62
N GLY A 46 8.41 5.98 6.21
CA GLY A 46 9.20 5.02 6.97
C GLY A 46 8.73 3.57 6.82
N THR A 47 7.98 3.28 5.77
CA THR A 47 7.61 1.89 5.42
C THR A 47 8.84 1.14 4.85
N PRO A 48 8.93 -0.18 5.06
CA PRO A 48 10.07 -0.97 4.62
C PRO A 48 10.02 -1.35 3.12
N PHE A 49 9.11 -0.76 2.35
CA PHE A 49 8.86 -1.18 0.97
C PHE A 49 9.95 -0.68 0.02
N VAL A 50 10.47 -1.59 -0.80
CA VAL A 50 11.30 -1.25 -1.95
C VAL A 50 10.41 -0.93 -3.15
N GLY A 51 10.83 0.00 -4.00
CA GLY A 51 10.09 0.32 -5.22
C GLY A 51 10.13 -0.82 -6.23
N VAL A 52 8.99 -1.15 -6.84
CA VAL A 52 8.85 -2.20 -7.86
C VAL A 52 8.01 -1.72 -9.05
N THR A 53 8.14 -2.41 -10.19
CA THR A 53 7.31 -2.23 -11.41
C THR A 53 6.92 -3.60 -11.95
N GLU A 54 6.01 -3.66 -12.91
CA GLU A 54 5.42 -4.92 -13.41
C GLU A 54 4.85 -5.76 -12.25
N SER A 55 4.27 -5.04 -11.30
CA SER A 55 4.05 -5.51 -9.96
C SER A 55 2.66 -6.10 -9.74
N SER A 56 2.54 -6.88 -8.66
CA SER A 56 1.29 -7.33 -8.07
C SER A 56 1.32 -7.09 -6.56
N VAL A 57 0.18 -6.69 -6.01
CA VAL A 57 -0.01 -6.40 -4.59
C VAL A 57 -1.24 -7.13 -4.08
N ALA A 58 -1.13 -7.79 -2.93
CA ALA A 58 -2.26 -8.41 -2.25
C ALA A 58 -2.20 -8.14 -0.74
N PHE A 59 -3.37 -7.91 -0.15
CA PHE A 59 -3.56 -7.84 1.29
C PHE A 59 -4.36 -9.06 1.77
N ALA A 60 -3.97 -9.61 2.92
CA ALA A 60 -4.69 -10.66 3.63
C ALA A 60 -4.20 -10.72 5.08
N ASP A 61 -5.05 -11.13 6.02
CA ASP A 61 -4.62 -11.51 7.37
C ASP A 61 -4.00 -12.92 7.31
N VAL A 62 -2.69 -13.01 7.11
CA VAL A 62 -1.97 -14.28 6.86
C VAL A 62 -1.58 -14.94 8.19
N ASP A 63 -1.29 -14.14 9.21
CA ASP A 63 -0.90 -14.65 10.53
C ASP A 63 -2.07 -14.84 11.51
N GLY A 64 -3.27 -14.35 11.17
CA GLY A 64 -4.50 -14.52 11.93
C GLY A 64 -4.63 -13.54 13.10
N ASN A 65 -3.93 -12.40 13.07
CA ASN A 65 -3.96 -11.40 14.13
C ASN A 65 -5.10 -10.36 13.97
N GLY A 66 -5.86 -10.42 12.88
CA GLY A 66 -6.96 -9.51 12.58
C GLY A 66 -6.54 -8.20 11.90
N SER A 67 -5.26 -8.01 11.59
CA SER A 67 -4.72 -6.89 10.81
C SER A 67 -4.20 -7.41 9.47
N PRO A 68 -4.38 -6.67 8.35
CA PRO A 68 -3.95 -7.17 7.05
C PRO A 68 -2.42 -7.13 6.93
N ASP A 69 -1.85 -8.27 6.54
CA ASP A 69 -0.50 -8.36 5.99
C ASP A 69 -0.49 -7.96 4.51
N VAL A 70 0.69 -7.65 3.99
CA VAL A 70 0.88 -7.26 2.59
C VAL A 70 1.97 -8.07 1.90
N LEU A 71 1.69 -8.52 0.68
CA LEU A 71 2.65 -9.12 -0.23
C LEU A 71 2.78 -8.25 -1.49
N ILE A 72 4.02 -7.95 -1.84
CA ILE A 72 4.39 -7.18 -3.03
C ILE A 72 5.33 -8.04 -3.87
N SER A 73 5.09 -8.12 -5.17
CA SER A 73 5.98 -8.76 -6.15
C SER A 73 6.13 -7.87 -7.37
N GLY A 74 7.26 -8.01 -8.09
CA GLY A 74 7.66 -7.17 -9.22
C GLY A 74 9.15 -6.89 -9.21
#